data_AF-A0A1C5UD13-F1
#
_entry.id   AF-A0A1C5UD13-F1
#
_cell.length_a   1.000
_cell.length_b   1.000
_cell.length_c   1.000
_cell.angle_alpha   90.00
_cell.angle_beta   90.00
_cell.angle_gamma   90.00
#
_symmetry.space_group_name_H-M   'P 1'
#
loop_
_entity.id
_entity.type
_entity.pdbx_description
1 polymer ?
#
loop_
_entity_poly.entity_id
_entity_poly.type
_entity_poly.pdbx_seq_one_letter_code
_entity_poly.pdbx_strand_id
1 'polypeptide(L)'
;MKNSEQNKARELIEKFIPDGMICCDDNDIMFTAASRFYEKVGDTKKHEQMEEALEAYDQKLEAYFSEYADMDDDDELLWDEEDLPFC
;
A
#
# COMPACT_ATOMS: atom_id res chain seq x y z
N MET A 1 -16.10 22.14 -14.40
CA MET A 1 -15.97 20.69 -14.70
C MET A 1 -14.98 19.96 -13.79
N LYS A 2 -13.82 20.54 -13.41
CA LYS A 2 -12.79 19.84 -12.59
C LYS A 2 -13.26 19.18 -11.28
N ASN A 3 -14.24 19.75 -10.57
CA ASN A 3 -14.67 19.20 -9.26
C ASN A 3 -15.52 17.91 -9.35
N SER A 4 -16.22 17.65 -10.46
CA SER A 4 -17.14 16.49 -10.52
C SER A 4 -16.38 15.16 -10.62
N GLU A 5 -15.34 15.12 -11.46
CA GLU A 5 -14.50 13.93 -11.61
C GLU A 5 -13.64 13.69 -10.36
N GLN A 6 -13.13 14.77 -9.74
CA GLN A 6 -12.41 14.69 -8.47
C GLN A 6 -13.29 14.17 -7.33
N ASN A 7 -14.55 14.60 -7.26
CA ASN A 7 -15.48 14.11 -6.24
C ASN A 7 -15.79 12.62 -6.43
N LYS A 8 -16.02 12.18 -7.68
CA LYS A 8 -16.21 10.75 -7.99
C LYS A 8 -14.97 9.91 -7.67
N ALA A 9 -13.77 10.45 -7.94
CA ALA A 9 -12.52 9.79 -7.58
C ALA A 9 -12.38 9.67 -6.05
N ARG A 10 -12.74 10.71 -5.28
CA ARG A 10 -12.78 10.64 -3.81
C ARG A 10 -13.75 9.56 -3.32
N GLU A 11 -14.97 9.52 -3.85
CA GLU A 11 -15.96 8.50 -3.49
C GLU A 11 -15.48 7.07 -3.81
N LEU A 12 -14.77 6.89 -4.92
CA LEU A 12 -14.16 5.60 -5.26
C LEU A 12 -13.04 5.25 -4.27
N ILE A 13 -12.13 6.19 -3.98
CA ILE A 13 -11.04 5.98 -3.03
C ILE A 13 -11.61 5.60 -1.66
N GLU A 14 -12.59 6.33 -1.13
CA GLU A 14 -13.20 6.03 0.17
C GLU A 14 -13.92 4.69 0.21
N LYS A 15 -14.43 4.21 -0.94
CA LYS A 15 -15.07 2.91 -1.05
C LYS A 15 -14.06 1.75 -1.05
N PHE A 16 -12.92 1.93 -1.72
CA PHE A 16 -11.89 0.90 -1.86
C PHE A 16 -10.84 0.94 -0.74
N ILE A 17 -10.66 2.10 -0.11
CA ILE A 17 -9.76 2.35 1.01
C ILE A 17 -10.58 2.98 2.15
N PRO A 18 -11.41 2.18 2.85
CA PRO A 18 -12.10 2.64 4.04
C PRO A 18 -11.09 3.00 5.13
N ASP A 19 -11.47 3.90 6.03
CA ASP A 19 -10.63 4.32 7.15
C ASP A 19 -10.20 3.10 7.99
N GLY A 20 -8.89 2.99 8.24
CA GLY A 20 -8.30 1.86 8.98
C GLY A 20 -7.93 0.64 8.13
N MET A 21 -8.15 0.68 6.81
CA MET A 21 -7.58 -0.32 5.90
C MET A 21 -6.05 -0.25 5.95
N ILE A 22 -5.42 -1.41 6.00
CA ILE A 22 -3.96 -1.56 6.01
C ILE A 22 -3.48 -1.72 4.56
N CYS A 23 -2.38 -1.05 4.20
CA CYS A 23 -1.71 -1.23 2.92
C CYS A 23 -0.91 -2.55 2.91
N CYS A 24 -1.01 -3.27 1.81
CA CYS A 24 -0.44 -4.60 1.58
C CYS A 24 -0.48 -4.95 0.09
N ASP A 25 0.08 -6.09 -0.32
CA ASP A 25 0.27 -6.42 -1.75
C ASP A 25 -1.02 -6.38 -2.58
N ASP A 26 -2.14 -6.83 -2.01
CA ASP A 26 -3.41 -6.88 -2.73
C ASP A 26 -4.00 -5.48 -3.02
N ASN A 27 -3.59 -4.44 -2.28
CA ASN A 27 -4.20 -3.12 -2.34
C ASN A 27 -3.21 -1.95 -2.46
N ASP A 28 -1.91 -2.20 -2.50
CA ASP A 28 -0.83 -1.21 -2.61
C ASP A 28 -1.04 -0.25 -3.79
N ILE A 29 -1.54 -0.77 -4.91
CA ILE A 29 -1.80 -0.01 -6.13
C ILE A 29 -2.94 0.99 -5.94
N MET A 30 -3.92 0.64 -5.09
CA MET A 30 -5.02 1.54 -4.74
C MET A 30 -4.50 2.67 -3.84
N PHE A 31 -3.67 2.35 -2.83
CA PHE A 31 -3.02 3.35 -1.97
C PHE A 31 -2.12 4.30 -2.77
N THR A 32 -1.33 3.76 -3.70
CA THR A 32 -0.48 4.55 -4.61
C THR A 32 -1.32 5.50 -5.48
N ALA A 33 -2.42 5.00 -6.05
CA ALA A 33 -3.33 5.81 -6.85
C ALA A 33 -4.01 6.92 -6.01
N ALA A 34 -4.40 6.60 -4.76
CA ALA A 34 -4.99 7.54 -3.83
C ALA A 34 -3.99 8.62 -3.40
N SER A 35 -2.74 8.26 -3.09
CA SER A 35 -1.67 9.21 -2.77
C SER A 35 -1.50 10.25 -3.89
N ARG A 36 -1.29 9.78 -5.13
CA ARG A 36 -1.14 10.66 -6.31
C ARG A 36 -2.37 11.53 -6.55
N PHE A 37 -3.56 10.99 -6.29
CA PHE A 37 -4.78 11.77 -6.38
C PHE A 37 -4.80 12.92 -5.36
N TYR A 38 -4.52 12.63 -4.08
CA TYR A 38 -4.55 13.62 -3.01
C TYR A 38 -3.46 14.68 -3.16
N GLU A 39 -2.27 14.31 -3.64
CA GLU A 39 -1.22 15.23 -4.08
C GLU A 39 -1.76 16.19 -5.15
N LYS A 40 -2.41 15.66 -6.20
CA LYS A 40 -2.91 16.44 -7.33
C LYS A 40 -4.01 17.43 -6.96
N VAL A 41 -4.87 17.06 -6.01
CA VAL A 41 -5.97 17.93 -5.53
C VAL A 41 -5.53 18.86 -4.38
N GLY A 42 -4.30 18.74 -3.89
CA GLY A 42 -3.73 19.58 -2.84
C GLY A 42 -4.21 19.24 -1.43
N ASP A 43 -4.65 18.00 -1.20
CA ASP A 43 -5.11 17.52 0.11
C ASP A 43 -3.93 16.86 0.84
N THR A 44 -3.08 17.70 1.45
CA THR A 44 -1.81 17.25 2.03
C THR A 44 -2.00 16.24 3.15
N LYS A 45 -3.03 16.40 3.97
CA LYS A 45 -3.31 15.50 5.08
C LYS A 45 -3.64 14.08 4.59
N LYS A 46 -4.52 13.96 3.60
CA LYS A 46 -4.87 12.64 3.05
C LYS A 46 -3.71 12.06 2.24
N HIS A 47 -2.92 12.88 1.56
CA HIS A 47 -1.69 12.43 0.88
C HIS A 47 -0.68 11.83 1.87
N GLU A 48 -0.34 12.55 2.94
CA GLU A 48 0.57 12.06 4.00
C GLU A 48 0.07 10.74 4.61
N GLN A 49 -1.25 10.61 4.86
CA GLN A 49 -1.83 9.35 5.34
C GLN A 49 -1.64 8.17 4.39
N MET A 50 -1.68 8.39 3.07
CA MET A 50 -1.46 7.32 2.10
C MET A 50 0.03 6.97 2.00
N GLU A 51 0.91 7.97 2.04
CA GLU A 51 2.37 7.76 2.05
C GLU A 51 2.82 6.99 3.31
N GLU A 52 2.33 7.36 4.49
CA GLU A 52 2.62 6.62 5.74
C GLU A 52 2.19 5.15 5.65
N ALA A 53 1.06 4.87 5.01
CA ALA A 53 0.58 3.51 4.81
C ALA A 53 1.46 2.72 3.83
N LEU A 54 1.91 3.35 2.74
CA LEU A 54 2.82 2.75 1.75
C LEU A 54 4.20 2.50 2.35
N GLU A 55 4.79 3.47 3.06
CA GLU A 55 6.08 3.31 3.74
C GLU A 55 6.04 2.20 4.79
N ALA A 56 4.93 2.06 5.52
CA ALA A 56 4.75 0.96 6.48
C ALA A 56 4.67 -0.41 5.78
N TYR A 57 4.16 -0.47 4.55
CA TYR A 57 4.17 -1.70 3.75
C TYR A 57 5.58 -2.00 3.23
N ASP A 58 6.28 -1.00 2.68
CA ASP A 58 7.65 -1.14 2.20
C ASP A 58 8.60 -1.63 3.31
N GLN A 59 8.47 -1.09 4.53
CA GLN A 59 9.25 -1.57 5.68
C GLN A 59 8.98 -3.04 6.03
N LYS A 60 7.74 -3.51 5.88
CA LYS A 60 7.42 -4.93 6.09
C LYS A 60 8.05 -5.81 5.01
N LEU A 61 8.03 -5.36 3.76
CA LEU A 61 8.70 -6.06 2.66
C LEU A 61 10.21 -6.11 2.87
N GLU A 62 10.84 -5.00 3.24
CA GLU A 62 12.27 -4.96 3.55
C GLU A 62 12.64 -5.90 4.69
N ALA A 63 11.86 -5.92 5.78
CA ALA A 63 12.07 -6.84 6.89
C ALA A 63 11.95 -8.30 6.45
N TYR A 64 10.89 -8.64 5.72
CA TYR A 64 10.67 -9.96 5.14
C TYR A 64 11.90 -10.38 4.32
N PHE A 65 12.27 -9.62 3.29
CA PHE A 65 13.41 -9.98 2.44
C PHE A 65 14.76 -10.00 3.16
N SER A 66 14.96 -9.16 4.19
CA SER A 66 16.17 -9.21 5.00
C SER A 66 16.29 -10.50 5.80
N GLU A 67 15.17 -11.02 6.33
CA GLU A 67 15.17 -12.30 7.06
C GLU A 67 15.52 -13.47 6.13
N TYR A 68 15.10 -13.44 4.86
CA TYR A 68 15.46 -14.46 3.87
C TYR A 68 16.89 -14.34 3.34
N ALA A 69 17.45 -13.12 3.28
CA ALA A 69 18.81 -12.91 2.79
C ALA A 69 19.89 -13.50 3.72
N ASP A 70 19.55 -13.75 4.99
CA ASP A 70 20.41 -14.39 5.99
C ASP A 70 20.26 -15.94 6.02
N MET A 71 19.37 -16.54 5.22
CA MET A 71 19.26 -18.00 5.05
C MET A 71 20.22 -18.49 3.94
N ASP A 72 20.99 -19.55 4.23
CA ASP A 72 21.93 -20.18 3.28
C ASP A 72 21.15 -20.80 2.09
N ASP A 73 21.70 -20.68 0.87
CA ASP A 73 21.12 -21.14 -0.41
C ASP A 73 20.75 -22.65 -0.49
N ASP A 74 21.07 -23.45 0.54
CA ASP A 74 20.87 -24.90 0.59
C ASP A 74 19.54 -25.34 1.25
N ASP A 75 18.77 -24.42 1.84
CA ASP A 75 17.41 -24.70 2.33
C ASP A 75 16.41 -24.53 1.17
N GLU A 76 16.19 -25.63 0.45
CA GLU A 76 15.30 -25.80 -0.70
C GLU A 76 13.86 -25.34 -0.38
N LEU A 77 13.59 -24.05 -0.59
CA LEU A 77 12.30 -23.41 -0.92
C LEU A 77 11.03 -23.96 -0.22
N LEU A 78 10.89 -23.66 1.08
CA LEU A 78 9.57 -23.51 1.70
C LEU A 78 9.03 -22.12 1.36
N TRP A 79 8.50 -21.95 0.16
CA TRP A 79 7.60 -20.83 -0.16
C TRP A 79 6.26 -21.15 0.52
N ASP A 80 6.21 -21.11 1.85
CA ASP A 80 4.94 -21.21 2.54
C ASP A 80 4.17 -19.94 2.24
N GLU A 81 3.11 -20.07 1.42
CA GLU A 81 2.17 -18.99 1.09
C GLU A 81 1.58 -18.32 2.35
N GLU A 82 1.73 -18.95 3.52
CA GLU A 82 1.28 -18.46 4.82
C GLU A 82 2.16 -17.35 5.43
N ASP A 83 3.42 -17.20 5.01
CA ASP A 83 4.35 -16.18 5.56
C ASP A 83 4.54 -14.96 4.64
N LEU A 84 3.98 -14.99 3.43
CA LEU A 84 4.06 -13.85 2.52
C LEU A 84 3.30 -12.66 3.10
N PRO A 85 3.76 -11.41 2.90
CA PRO A 85 3.11 -10.20 3.40
C PRO A 85 1.84 -9.84 2.61
N PHE A 86 1.16 -10.87 2.10
CA PHE A 86 -0.16 -10.79 1.54
C PHE A 86 -1.18 -10.54 2.64
N CYS A 87 -2.14 -9.72 2.30
CA CYS A 87 -3.41 -9.56 3.00
C CYS A 87 -4.50 -10.08 2.05
#